data_AF-A0A0D8HH93-F1
#
_entry.id   AF-A0A0D8HH93-F1
#
_cell.length_a   1.000
_cell.length_b   1.000
_cell.length_c   1.000
_cell.angle_alpha   90.00
_cell.angle_beta   90.00
_cell.angle_gamma   90.00
#
_symmetry.space_group_name_H-M   'P 1'
#
loop_
_entity.id
_entity.type
_entity.pdbx_description
1 polymer ?
#
loop_
_entity_poly.entity_id
_entity_poly.type
_entity_poly.pdbx_seq_one_letter_code
_entity_poly.pdbx_strand_id
1 'polypeptide(L)'
;MGDRYRKSRFTRDFEHLVAGSTAKMDKTTVTKLTRIAQKTVGTICERVVAKEIDPKRLEKLSIIGVDEIAYRKHHKYITQVI
;
A
#
# COMPACT_ATOMS: atom_id res chain seq x y z
N MET A 1 15.17 3.27 -14.51
CA MET A 1 14.84 2.63 -13.22
C MET A 1 13.88 1.45 -13.47
N GLY A 2 14.29 0.50 -14.30
CA GLY A 2 13.44 -0.62 -14.73
C GLY A 2 14.29 -1.86 -14.70
N ASP A 3 13.95 -2.77 -13.78
CA ASP A 3 14.25 -4.21 -13.73
C ASP A 3 14.44 -4.66 -12.27
N ARG A 4 13.39 -4.51 -11.45
CA ARG A 4 13.30 -5.19 -10.14
C ARG A 4 11.99 -5.97 -9.95
N TYR A 5 11.19 -6.12 -11.00
CA TYR A 5 9.94 -6.89 -10.94
C TYR A 5 10.08 -8.21 -11.65
N ARG A 6 10.68 -9.17 -10.93
CA ARG A 6 10.61 -10.60 -11.28
C ARG A 6 9.14 -10.98 -11.55
N LYS A 7 8.91 -11.64 -12.69
CA LYS A 7 7.58 -12.12 -13.10
C LYS A 7 6.92 -12.92 -11.98
N SER A 8 5.72 -12.49 -11.57
CA SER A 8 4.97 -13.14 -10.51
C SER A 8 4.43 -14.50 -10.97
N ARG A 9 4.31 -15.45 -10.03
CA ARG A 9 3.61 -16.72 -10.27
C ARG A 9 2.12 -16.64 -9.99
N PHE A 10 1.64 -15.49 -9.49
CA PHE A 10 0.23 -15.27 -9.22
C PHE A 10 -0.48 -14.64 -10.42
N THR A 11 -1.79 -14.89 -10.52
CA THR A 11 -2.62 -14.22 -11.53
C THR A 11 -2.77 -12.74 -11.19
N ARG A 12 -2.98 -11.92 -12.21
CA ARG A 12 -3.21 -10.48 -12.05
C ARG A 12 -4.36 -10.21 -11.08
N ASP A 13 -5.47 -10.92 -11.22
CA ASP A 13 -6.67 -10.69 -10.40
C ASP A 13 -6.44 -11.07 -8.93
N PHE A 14 -5.64 -12.11 -8.66
CA PHE A 14 -5.21 -12.43 -7.29
C PHE A 14 -4.34 -11.31 -6.71
N GLU A 15 -3.42 -10.76 -7.50
CA GLU A 15 -2.59 -9.64 -7.05
C GLU A 15 -3.42 -8.38 -6.72
N HIS A 16 -4.43 -8.07 -7.54
CA HIS A 16 -5.36 -6.97 -7.24
C HIS A 16 -6.21 -7.24 -6.00
N LEU A 17 -6.66 -8.48 -5.79
CA LEU A 17 -7.38 -8.86 -4.57
C LEU A 17 -6.52 -8.61 -3.33
N VAL A 18 -5.26 -9.06 -3.34
CA VAL A 18 -4.32 -8.88 -2.23
C VAL A 18 -4.07 -7.40 -1.96
N ALA A 19 -3.77 -6.62 -3.01
CA ALA A 19 -3.49 -5.19 -2.89
C ALA A 19 -4.71 -4.41 -2.40
N GLY A 20 -5.89 -4.67 -2.96
CA GLY A 20 -7.15 -4.06 -2.55
C GLY A 20 -7.52 -4.39 -1.10
N SER A 21 -7.32 -5.65 -0.69
CA SER A 21 -7.55 -6.07 0.71
C SER A 21 -6.62 -5.33 1.68
N THR A 22 -5.36 -5.11 1.29
CA THR A 22 -4.38 -4.39 2.12
C THR A 22 -4.71 -2.90 2.29
N ALA A 23 -5.50 -2.31 1.38
CA ALA A 23 -6.00 -0.95 1.54
C ALA A 23 -7.13 -0.83 2.59
N LYS A 24 -7.71 -1.95 3.02
CA LYS A 24 -8.86 -2.00 3.95
C LYS A 24 -8.57 -2.74 5.25
N MET A 25 -7.53 -3.58 5.27
CA MET A 25 -7.24 -4.51 6.37
C MET A 25 -5.74 -4.50 6.67
N ASP A 26 -5.38 -4.84 7.91
CA ASP A 26 -3.98 -4.99 8.28
C ASP A 26 -3.33 -6.21 7.56
N LYS A 27 -2.01 -6.13 7.41
CA LYS A 27 -1.22 -7.11 6.66
C LYS A 27 -1.26 -8.53 7.24
N THR A 28 -1.52 -8.67 8.55
CA THR A 28 -1.68 -9.97 9.21
C THR A 28 -3.00 -10.60 8.80
N THR A 29 -4.08 -9.82 8.79
CA THR A 29 -5.40 -10.29 8.33
C THR A 29 -5.38 -10.70 6.86
N VAL A 30 -4.76 -9.89 5.99
CA VAL A 30 -4.60 -10.25 4.56
C VAL A 30 -3.80 -11.53 4.39
N THR A 31 -2.72 -11.71 5.15
CA THR A 31 -1.91 -12.95 5.14
C THR A 31 -2.74 -14.17 5.56
N LYS A 32 -3.57 -14.05 6.60
CA LYS A 32 -4.45 -15.14 7.03
C LYS A 32 -5.52 -15.47 5.99
N LEU A 33 -6.11 -14.45 5.36
CA LEU A 33 -7.13 -14.60 4.31
C LEU A 33 -6.58 -15.29 3.07
N THR A 34 -5.43 -14.81 2.58
CA THR A 34 -4.87 -15.20 1.28
C THR A 34 -3.85 -16.34 1.38
N ARG A 35 -3.45 -16.72 2.60
CA ARG A 35 -2.51 -17.81 2.93
C ARG A 35 -1.12 -17.65 2.30
N ILE A 36 -0.70 -16.43 1.98
CA ILE A 36 0.64 -16.12 1.49
C ILE A 36 1.45 -15.34 2.52
N ALA A 37 2.78 -15.47 2.48
CA ALA A 37 3.66 -14.79 3.43
C ALA A 37 3.51 -13.26 3.37
N GLN A 38 3.62 -12.60 4.52
CA GLN A 38 3.56 -11.13 4.61
C GLN A 38 4.58 -10.43 3.68
N LYS A 39 5.79 -11.00 3.52
CA LYS A 39 6.79 -10.47 2.57
C LYS A 39 6.23 -10.44 1.14
N THR A 40 5.58 -11.53 0.72
CA THR A 40 4.94 -11.66 -0.59
C THR A 40 3.80 -10.66 -0.77
N VAL A 41 2.97 -10.45 0.25
CA VAL A 41 1.92 -9.41 0.23
C VAL A 41 2.53 -8.04 -0.05
N GLY A 42 3.63 -7.68 0.62
CA GLY A 42 4.34 -6.42 0.38
C GLY A 42 4.82 -6.27 -1.06
N THR A 43 5.50 -7.28 -1.59
CA THR A 43 5.99 -7.26 -2.98
C THR A 43 4.86 -7.17 -4.00
N ILE A 44 3.71 -7.82 -3.74
CA ILE A 44 2.52 -7.69 -4.60
C ILE A 44 2.03 -6.23 -4.59
N CYS A 45 1.85 -5.62 -3.41
CA CYS A 45 1.41 -4.24 -3.29
C CYS A 45 2.34 -3.27 -4.04
N GLU A 46 3.66 -3.46 -3.90
CA GLU A 46 4.64 -2.64 -4.61
C GLU A 46 4.46 -2.69 -6.13
N ARG A 47 4.32 -3.89 -6.74
CA ARG A 47 4.12 -3.95 -8.21
C ARG A 47 2.76 -3.44 -8.65
N VAL A 48 1.69 -3.75 -7.91
CA VAL A 48 0.36 -3.25 -8.26
C VAL A 48 0.37 -1.72 -8.23
N VAL A 49 0.94 -1.09 -7.19
CA VAL A 49 1.08 0.38 -7.14
C VAL A 49 1.93 0.89 -8.29
N ALA A 50 3.10 0.29 -8.55
CA ALA A 50 3.98 0.73 -9.64
C ALA A 50 3.35 0.62 -11.03
N LYS A 51 2.38 -0.30 -11.21
CA LYS A 51 1.68 -0.51 -12.48
C LYS A 51 0.43 0.34 -12.63
N GLU A 52 -0.34 0.50 -11.56
CA GLU A 52 -1.68 1.10 -11.60
C GLU A 52 -1.71 2.58 -11.20
N ILE A 53 -0.72 3.06 -10.46
CA ILE A 53 -0.66 4.46 -10.03
C ILE A 53 0.19 5.27 -11.00
N ASP A 54 -0.42 6.27 -11.62
CA ASP A 54 0.29 7.25 -12.44
C ASP A 54 1.33 8.00 -11.59
N PRO A 55 2.64 7.92 -11.89
CA PRO A 55 3.66 8.66 -11.16
C PRO A 55 3.49 10.18 -11.27
N LYS A 56 2.78 10.66 -12.29
CA LYS A 56 2.52 12.09 -12.55
C LYS A 56 1.28 12.64 -11.87
N ARG A 57 0.55 11.82 -11.11
CA ARG A 57 -0.73 12.20 -10.46
C ARG A 57 -0.66 13.44 -9.56
N LEU A 58 0.55 13.88 -9.18
CA LEU A 58 0.79 15.04 -8.33
C LEU A 58 1.36 16.26 -9.08
N GLU A 59 1.57 16.21 -10.41
CA GLU A 59 2.22 17.30 -11.19
C GLU A 59 1.47 18.65 -11.11
N LYS A 60 0.17 18.66 -10.79
CA LYS A 60 -0.66 19.87 -10.65
C LYS A 60 -1.16 20.10 -9.22
N LEU A 61 -0.55 19.43 -8.25
CA LEU A 61 -0.90 19.61 -6.84
C LEU A 61 -0.38 20.98 -6.37
N SER A 62 -1.28 21.92 -6.11
CA SER A 62 -0.92 23.27 -5.63
C SER A 62 -0.89 23.39 -4.11
N ILE A 63 -1.69 22.59 -3.40
CA ILE A 63 -1.82 22.60 -1.94
C ILE A 63 -1.84 21.15 -1.45
N ILE A 64 -1.06 20.85 -0.41
CA ILE A 64 -1.08 19.57 0.29
C ILE A 64 -1.26 19.82 1.78
N GLY A 65 -2.29 19.24 2.37
CA GLY A 65 -2.44 19.16 3.82
C GLY A 65 -1.68 17.94 4.33
N VAL A 66 -0.82 18.13 5.33
CA VAL A 66 -0.13 17.03 6.02
C VAL A 66 -0.70 16.96 7.43
N ASP A 67 -1.23 15.79 7.78
CA ASP A 67 -1.69 15.49 9.14
C ASP A 67 -0.82 14.39 9.73
N GLU A 68 -0.44 14.53 11.00
CA GLU A 68 0.31 13.52 11.73
C GLU A 68 -0.62 12.74 12.66
N ILE A 69 -0.72 11.43 12.43
CA ILE A 69 -1.40 10.51 13.33
C ILE A 69 -0.35 9.78 14.18
N ALA A 70 -0.21 10.19 15.43
CA ALA A 70 0.66 9.51 16.40
C ALA A 70 -0.08 8.31 17.02
N TYR A 71 0.24 7.09 16.59
CA TYR A 71 -0.26 5.86 17.21
C TYR A 71 0.77 5.29 18.19
N ARG A 72 0.72 5.71 19.46
CA ARG A 72 1.43 5.06 20.57
C ARG A 72 0.39 4.51 21.54
N LYS A 73 0.61 3.29 22.05
CA LYS A 73 -0.28 2.66 23.04
C LYS A 73 -0.55 3.67 24.17
N HIS A 74 -1.82 4.05 24.36
CA HIS A 74 -2.34 5.05 25.33
C HIS A 74 -2.27 6.55 24.97
N HIS A 75 -1.82 6.96 23.79
CA HIS A 75 -1.78 8.38 23.41
C HIS A 75 -2.42 8.56 22.01
N LYS A 76 -3.48 9.38 21.94
CA LYS A 76 -4.16 9.76 20.69
C LYS A 76 -4.09 11.28 20.56
N TYR A 77 -3.18 11.77 19.74
CA TYR A 77 -3.10 13.19 19.38
C TYR A 77 -3.25 13.30 17.86
N ILE A 78 -3.99 14.31 17.42
CA ILE A 78 -4.02 14.76 16.02
C ILE A 78 -3.47 16.19 16.06
N THR A 79 -2.37 16.43 15.36
CA THR A 79 -1.73 17.75 15.28
C THR A 79 -1.84 18.25 13.85
N GLN A 80 -2.71 19.23 13.63
CA GLN A 80 -2.83 19.91 12.34
C GLN A 80 -1.94 21.16 12.36
N VAL A 81 -0.90 21.17 11.52
CA VAL A 81 -0.12 22.38 11.23
C VAL A 81 -0.79 23.07 10.05
N ILE A 82 -1.20 24.32 10.23
CA ILE A 82 -1.79 25.19 9.19
C ILE A 82 -0.71 26.06 8.56
#